data_AF-A0A343TG23-F1
#
_entry.id   AF-A0A343TG23-F1
#
_cell.length_a   1.000
_cell.length_b   1.000
_cell.length_c   1.000
_cell.angle_alpha   90.00
_cell.angle_beta   90.00
_cell.angle_gamma   90.00
#
_symmetry.space_group_name_H-M   'P 1'
#
loop_
_entity.id
_entity.type
_entity.pdbx_description
1 polymer ?
#
loop_
_entity_poly.entity_id
_entity_poly.type
_entity_poly.pdbx_seq_one_letter_code
_entity_poly.pdbx_strand_id
1 'polypeptide(L)'
;MSSSERKPDLLVSYSLSSGEEITEAVVNAFLAVEVDVHEKPTTLHDWVEADVFETLDWTCRPVRLSTRIWGHWVAITAEEVRIYRDGGPSAT
;
A
#
# COMPACT_ATOMS: atom_id res chain seq x y z
N MET A 1 -7.81 2.50 -32.03
CA MET A 1 -6.95 1.83 -31.04
C MET A 1 -7.50 2.19 -29.68
N SER A 2 -8.33 1.31 -29.09
CA SER A 2 -8.84 1.53 -27.73
C SER A 2 -7.76 1.06 -26.77
N SER A 3 -7.07 1.99 -26.12
CA SER A 3 -6.26 1.67 -24.95
C SER A 3 -7.21 1.16 -23.88
N SER A 4 -7.36 -0.16 -23.73
CA SER A 4 -7.98 -0.71 -22.53
C SER A 4 -7.07 -0.31 -21.38
N GLU A 5 -7.50 0.67 -20.58
CA GLU A 5 -6.95 0.94 -19.26
C GLU A 5 -7.06 -0.38 -18.48
N ARG A 6 -5.96 -1.13 -18.36
CA ARG A 6 -5.92 -2.29 -17.48
C ARG A 6 -6.10 -1.75 -16.07
N LYS A 7 -7.28 -1.98 -15.49
CA LYS A 7 -7.48 -1.71 -14.07
C LYS A 7 -6.44 -2.55 -13.31
N PRO A 8 -5.65 -1.95 -12.40
CA PRO A 8 -4.70 -2.72 -11.62
C PRO A 8 -5.46 -3.76 -10.79
N ASP A 9 -4.99 -5.01 -10.81
CA ASP A 9 -5.64 -6.10 -10.06
C ASP A 9 -5.48 -5.83 -8.56
N LEU A 10 -6.58 -5.51 -7.87
CA LEU A 10 -6.59 -5.34 -6.42
C LEU A 10 -6.33 -6.71 -5.76
N LEU A 11 -5.28 -6.79 -4.94
CA LEU A 11 -4.93 -7.98 -4.17
C LEU A 11 -5.57 -7.96 -2.78
N VAL A 12 -5.57 -6.80 -2.12
CA VAL A 12 -6.18 -6.64 -0.79
C VAL A 12 -6.71 -5.22 -0.58
N SER A 13 -7.79 -5.13 0.19
CA SER A 13 -8.28 -3.91 0.84
C SER A 13 -8.25 -4.18 2.34
N TYR A 14 -7.38 -3.49 3.06
CA TYR A 14 -7.23 -3.59 4.51
C TYR A 14 -7.80 -2.32 5.15
N SER A 15 -8.88 -2.45 5.91
CA SER A 15 -9.47 -1.32 6.64
C SER A 15 -8.66 -0.99 7.88
N LEU A 16 -8.34 0.28 8.07
CA LEU A 16 -7.72 0.77 9.30
C LEU A 16 -8.72 0.67 10.45
N SER A 17 -8.27 0.13 11.57
CA SER A 17 -9.03 0.11 12.81
C SER A 17 -8.81 1.40 13.61
N SER A 18 -9.73 1.70 14.53
CA SER A 18 -9.66 2.94 15.33
C SER A 18 -8.41 2.94 16.21
N GLY A 19 -7.48 3.86 15.95
CA GLY A 19 -6.24 4.03 16.71
C GLY A 19 -5.08 3.17 16.23
N GLU A 20 -5.25 2.45 15.11
CA GLU A 20 -4.15 1.77 14.42
C GLU A 20 -3.28 2.77 13.67
N GLU A 21 -1.96 2.60 13.79
CA GLU A 21 -0.99 3.41 13.04
C GLU A 21 -1.00 2.99 11.57
N ILE A 22 -0.83 3.96 10.66
CA ILE A 22 -0.84 3.68 9.22
C ILE A 22 0.29 2.72 8.82
N THR A 23 1.44 2.81 9.50
CA THR A 23 2.57 1.91 9.33
C THR A 23 2.21 0.46 9.64
N GLU A 24 1.50 0.24 10.76
CA GLU A 24 0.98 -1.06 11.16
C GLU A 24 -0.02 -1.58 10.12
N ALA A 25 -0.96 -0.74 9.68
CA ALA A 25 -1.94 -1.11 8.66
C ALA A 25 -1.29 -1.50 7.33
N VAL A 26 -0.21 -0.82 6.93
CA VAL A 26 0.56 -1.19 5.72
C VAL A 26 1.21 -2.56 5.88
N VAL A 27 1.84 -2.83 7.02
CA VAL A 27 2.44 -4.15 7.32
C VAL A 27 1.37 -5.24 7.30
N ASN A 28 0.26 -5.02 8.01
CA ASN A 28 -0.86 -5.96 8.08
C ASN A 28 -1.47 -6.24 6.69
N ALA A 29 -1.57 -5.23 5.83
CA ALA A 29 -2.03 -5.41 4.46
C ALA A 29 -1.09 -6.30 3.64
N PHE A 30 0.23 -6.18 3.81
CA PHE A 30 1.20 -7.06 3.14
C PHE A 30 1.14 -8.50 3.66
N LEU A 31 1.01 -8.69 4.97
CA LEU A 31 0.84 -10.02 5.56
C LEU A 31 -0.45 -10.70 5.04
N ALA A 32 -1.52 -9.93 4.84
CA ALA A 32 -2.78 -10.44 4.29
C ALA A 32 -2.69 -10.91 2.83
N VAL A 33 -1.66 -10.50 2.07
CA VAL A 33 -1.35 -11.00 0.71
C VAL A 33 -0.18 -11.99 0.70
N GLU A 34 0.12 -12.60 1.85
CA GLU A 34 1.18 -13.61 2.01
C GLU A 34 2.58 -13.07 1.66
N VAL A 35 2.78 -11.75 1.78
CA VAL A 35 4.10 -11.12 1.68
C VAL A 35 4.63 -10.92 3.08
N ASP A 36 5.51 -11.81 3.53
CA ASP A 36 6.24 -11.63 4.79
C ASP A 36 7.24 -10.48 4.63
N VAL A 37 6.93 -9.35 5.26
CA VAL A 37 7.75 -8.14 5.22
C VAL A 37 8.98 -8.25 6.13
N HIS A 38 8.94 -9.13 7.14
CA HIS A 38 10.04 -9.33 8.08
C HIS A 38 11.18 -10.16 7.46
N GLU A 39 10.88 -10.95 6.43
CA GLU A 39 11.89 -11.66 5.63
C GLU A 39 12.52 -10.79 4.53
N LYS A 40 12.03 -9.55 4.31
CA LYS A 40 12.58 -8.68 3.27
C LYS A 40 13.93 -8.09 3.70
N PRO A 41 14.85 -7.88 2.74
CA PRO A 41 16.15 -7.27 3.02
C PRO A 41 16.07 -5.74 3.29
N THR A 42 14.88 -5.14 3.13
CA THR A 42 14.62 -3.71 3.33
C THR A 42 13.39 -3.56 4.22
N THR A 43 13.35 -2.48 4.98
CA THR A 43 12.25 -2.08 5.86
C THR A 43 11.29 -1.14 5.14
N LEU A 44 10.13 -0.88 5.74
CA LEU A 44 9.18 0.11 5.20
C LEU A 44 9.81 1.51 5.06
N HIS A 45 10.67 1.90 6.00
CA HIS A 45 11.38 3.19 5.99
C HIS A 45 12.31 3.38 4.79
N ASP A 46 12.78 2.28 4.17
CA ASP A 46 13.61 2.35 2.95
C ASP A 46 12.79 2.70 1.70
N TRP A 47 11.46 2.54 1.75
CA TRP A 47 10.55 2.81 0.62
C TRP A 47 9.74 4.10 0.81
N VAL A 48 9.40 4.42 2.05
CA VAL A 48 8.63 5.60 2.42
C VAL A 48 9.11 6.11 3.76
N GLU A 49 9.29 7.42 3.87
CA GLU A 49 9.53 8.06 5.16
C GLU A 49 8.25 7.92 5.99
N ALA A 50 8.21 6.88 6.83
CA ALA A 50 6.99 6.45 7.51
C ALA A 50 6.42 7.54 8.44
N ASP A 51 7.29 8.41 8.97
CA ASP A 51 6.94 9.58 9.76
C ASP A 51 6.02 10.55 8.99
N VAL A 52 6.09 10.56 7.65
CA VAL A 52 5.19 11.36 6.82
C VAL A 52 3.74 10.95 7.05
N PHE A 53 3.44 9.67 7.30
CA PHE A 53 2.09 9.23 7.58
C PHE A 53 1.51 9.89 8.82
N GLU A 54 2.30 10.11 9.86
CA GLU A 54 1.86 10.76 11.09
C GLU A 54 1.74 12.29 10.94
N THR A 55 2.41 12.87 9.95
CA THR A 55 2.35 14.33 9.69
C THR A 55 1.21 14.75 8.77
N LEU A 56 0.67 13.81 7.98
CA LEU A 56 -0.41 14.10 7.05
C LEU A 56 -1.73 14.23 7.81
N ASP A 57 -2.45 15.33 7.57
CA ASP A 57 -3.81 15.47 8.06
C ASP A 57 -4.78 14.72 7.14
N TRP A 58 -4.93 13.43 7.43
CA TRP A 58 -5.81 12.51 6.69
C TRP A 58 -7.30 12.86 6.79
N THR A 59 -7.68 13.64 7.81
CA THR A 59 -9.08 13.87 8.19
C THR A 59 -9.62 15.20 7.66
N CYS A 60 -8.79 16.25 7.57
CA CYS A 60 -9.27 17.55 7.11
C CYS A 60 -9.51 17.59 5.60
N ARG A 61 -8.86 16.71 4.81
CA ARG A 61 -9.11 16.54 3.37
C ARG A 61 -8.88 15.08 2.99
N PRO A 62 -9.68 14.51 2.07
CA PRO A 62 -9.44 13.15 1.59
C PRO A 62 -8.11 13.12 0.82
N VAL A 63 -7.06 12.67 1.50
CA VAL A 63 -5.73 12.44 0.93
C VAL A 63 -5.62 10.97 0.53
N ARG A 64 -5.11 10.73 -0.68
CA ARG A 64 -4.70 9.41 -1.14
C ARG A 64 -3.22 9.47 -1.47
N LEU A 65 -2.42 8.75 -0.70
CA LEU A 65 -1.02 8.50 -1.03
C LEU A 65 -0.93 7.25 -1.90
N SER A 66 -0.12 7.28 -2.94
CA SER A 66 0.10 6.11 -3.80
C SER A 66 1.58 6.00 -4.13
N THR A 67 2.17 4.86 -3.78
CA THR A 67 3.60 4.60 -3.97
C THR A 67 3.83 3.11 -4.23
N ARG A 68 5.08 2.75 -4.50
CA ARG A 68 5.48 1.38 -4.76
C ARG A 68 6.34 0.88 -3.60
N ILE A 69 5.93 -0.24 -2.99
CA ILE A 69 6.61 -0.84 -1.83
C ILE A 69 6.78 -2.33 -2.10
N TRP A 70 8.01 -2.83 -1.98
CA TRP A 70 8.38 -4.22 -2.29
C TRP A 70 7.84 -4.75 -3.63
N GLY A 71 7.81 -3.88 -4.64
CA GLY A 71 7.33 -4.22 -5.98
C GLY A 71 5.83 -4.14 -6.18
N HIS A 72 5.02 -3.87 -5.15
CA HIS A 72 3.57 -3.70 -5.27
C HIS A 72 3.15 -2.23 -5.29
N TRP A 73 2.06 -1.94 -6.00
CA TRP A 73 1.41 -0.64 -5.88
C TRP A 73 0.59 -0.60 -4.60
N VAL A 74 0.85 0.38 -3.76
CA VAL A 74 0.17 0.58 -2.48
C VAL A 74 -0.54 1.93 -2.51
N ALA A 75 -1.83 1.93 -2.20
CA ALA A 75 -2.61 3.14 -2.00
C ALA A 75 -3.09 3.22 -0.55
N ILE A 76 -2.86 4.38 0.07
CA ILE A 76 -3.14 4.61 1.49
C ILE A 76 -4.09 5.79 1.60
N THR A 77 -5.10 5.65 2.45
CA THR A 77 -6.06 6.69 2.83
C THR A 77 -6.24 6.69 4.35
N ALA A 78 -7.07 7.60 4.87
CA ALA A 78 -7.44 7.64 6.28
C ALA A 78 -8.14 6.35 6.78
N GLU A 79 -8.76 5.59 5.86
CA GLU A 79 -9.70 4.51 6.21
C GLU A 79 -9.20 3.12 5.79
N GLU A 80 -8.31 3.06 4.79
CA GLU A 80 -7.83 1.78 4.28
C GLU A 80 -6.46 1.87 3.58
N VAL A 81 -5.78 0.73 3.55
CA VAL A 81 -4.64 0.42 2.67
C VAL A 81 -5.10 -0.56 1.58
N ARG A 82 -4.74 -0.28 0.34
CA ARG A 82 -4.98 -1.16 -0.81
C ARG A 82 -3.67 -1.55 -1.47
N ILE A 83 -3.48 -2.85 -1.69
CA ILE A 83 -2.33 -3.37 -2.45
C ILE A 83 -2.83 -3.91 -3.78
N TYR A 84 -2.16 -3.51 -4.85
CA TYR A 84 -2.44 -3.99 -6.20
C TYR A 84 -1.28 -4.84 -6.70
N ARG A 85 -1.59 -5.78 -7.57
CA ARG A 85 -0.59 -6.51 -8.34
C ARG A 85 0.15 -5.52 -9.21
N ASP A 86 1.45 -5.70 -9.29
CA ASP A 86 2.22 -4.94 -10.26
C ASP A 86 1.85 -5.36 -11.68
N GLY A 87 1.54 -4.40 -12.54
CA GLY A 87 1.20 -4.62 -13.93
C GLY A 87 2.41 -5.00 -14.83
N GLY A 88 3.54 -5.39 -14.24
CA GLY A 88 4.70 -5.91 -14.97
C GLY A 88 4.41 -7.32 -15.50
N PRO A 89 4.89 -7.69 -16.70
CA PRO A 89 4.57 -8.97 -17.31
C PRO A 89 4.97 -10.12 -16.37
N SER A 90 4.02 -11.01 -16.07
CA SER A 90 4.35 -12.34 -15.57
C SER A 90 5.24 -13.00 -16.62
N ALA A 91 6.56 -12.98 -16.38
CA ALA A 91 7.49 -13.77 -17.16
C ALA A 91 7.09 -15.23 -16.97
N THR A 92 6.59 -15.83 -18.04
CA THR A 92 6.29 -17.26 -18.15
C THR A 92 7.51 -17.97 -18.71
#